data_AF-A0A9E5QSW6-F1
#
_entry.id   AF-A0A9E5QSW6-F1
#
_cell.length_a   1.000
_cell.length_b   1.000
_cell.length_c   1.000
_cell.angle_alpha   90.00
_cell.angle_beta   90.00
_cell.angle_gamma   90.00
#
_symmetry.space_group_name_H-M   'P 1'
#
loop_
_entity.id
_entity.type
_entity.pdbx_description
1 polymer ?
#
loop_
_entity_poly.entity_id
_entity_poly.type
_entity_poly.pdbx_seq_one_letter_code
_entity_poly.pdbx_strand_id
1 'polypeptide(L)' 'MPGTLNNIELKVRFGETIALVGANGCGKSTLIGLVSRFFDPDHGAILIDGQNIRHVNLRS' A
#
# COMPACT_ATOMS: atom_id res chain seq x y z
N MET A 1 -17.76 0.76 5.02
CA MET A 1 -17.41 1.03 3.61
C MET A 1 -15.91 0.85 3.48
N PRO A 2 -15.33 0.12 2.52
CA PRO A 2 -13.96 0.44 2.15
C PRO A 2 -14.03 1.80 1.45
N GLY A 3 -13.88 2.87 2.21
CA GLY A 3 -13.90 4.24 1.72
C GLY A 3 -12.92 5.01 2.60
N THR A 4 -11.77 5.50 2.15
CA THR A 4 -11.33 5.81 0.78
C THR A 4 -9.81 5.70 0.65
N LEU A 5 -9.35 5.22 -0.51
CA LEU A 5 -8.09 5.57 -1.20
C LEU A 5 -8.39 5.48 -2.71
N ASN A 6 -8.09 6.51 -3.51
CA ASN A 6 -8.39 6.50 -4.95
C ASN A 6 -7.18 6.93 -5.80
N ASN A 7 -6.85 6.12 -6.81
CA ASN A 7 -5.81 6.30 -7.85
C ASN A 7 -4.41 6.71 -7.38
N ILE A 8 -3.92 6.18 -6.25
CA ILE A 8 -2.59 6.54 -5.77
C ILE A 8 -1.48 5.82 -6.54
N GLU A 9 -0.55 6.63 -7.06
CA GLU A 9 0.77 6.22 -7.56
C GLU A 9 1.85 6.69 -6.59
N LEU A 10 2.57 5.74 -6.00
CA LEU A 10 3.66 5.98 -5.06
C LEU A 10 4.81 5.05 -5.42
N LYS A 11 5.99 5.64 -5.66
CA LYS A 11 7.22 4.90 -5.92
C LYS A 11 8.26 5.26 -4.86
N VAL A 12 8.70 4.24 -4.12
CA VAL A 12 9.78 4.34 -3.14
C VAL A 12 10.99 3.61 -3.72
N ARG A 13 12.12 4.29 -3.81
CA ARG A 13 13.38 3.71 -4.31
C ARG A 13 14.10 2.96 -3.18
N PHE A 14 15.01 2.05 -3.54
CA PHE A 14 15.87 1.39 -2.58
C PHE A 14 16.66 2.43 -1.76
N GLY A 15 16.63 2.28 -0.43
CA GLY A 15 17.27 3.22 0.50
C GLY A 15 16.52 4.53 0.73
N GLU A 16 15.36 4.74 0.11
CA GLU A 16 14.53 5.93 0.32
C GLU A 16 13.60 5.75 1.53
N THR A 17 13.59 6.74 2.41
CA THR A 17 12.64 6.83 3.52
C THR A 17 11.63 7.93 3.23
N ILE A 18 10.34 7.58 3.29
CA ILE A 18 9.23 8.52 3.09
C ILE A 18 8.42 8.69 4.38
N ALA A 19 7.85 9.89 4.58
CA ALA A 19 6.91 10.16 5.65
C ALA A 19 5.50 10.38 5.09
N LEU A 20 4.51 9.69 5.65
CA LEU A 20 3.10 9.89 5.30
C LEU A 20 2.47 10.88 6.27
N VAL A 21 2.12 12.08 5.80
CA VAL A 21 1.59 13.18 6.62
C VAL A 21 0.22 13.60 6.08
N GLY A 22 -0.71 13.95 6.98
CA GLY A 22 -2.06 14.39 6.63
C GLY A 22 -3.02 14.36 7.81
N ALA A 23 -4.22 14.92 7.65
CA ALA A 23 -5.24 15.00 8.69
C ALA A 23 -5.71 13.62 9.19
N ASN A 24 -6.29 13.56 10.39
CA ASN A 24 -6.90 12.33 10.90
C ASN A 24 -8.04 11.87 9.97
N GLY A 25 -8.09 10.57 9.68
CA GLY A 25 -9.09 10.00 8.76
C GLY A 25 -8.76 10.08 7.27
N CYS A 26 -7.64 10.71 6.86
CA CYS A 26 -7.31 10.85 5.42
C CYS A 26 -6.77 9.57 4.74
N GLY A 27 -6.78 8.42 5.41
CA GLY A 27 -6.37 7.13 4.81
C GLY A 27 -4.91 6.70 4.99
N LYS A 28 -4.10 7.41 5.80
CA LYS A 28 -2.69 7.02 6.09
C LYS A 28 -2.56 5.58 6.60
N SER A 29 -3.29 5.26 7.67
CA SER A 29 -3.27 3.91 8.25
C SER A 29 -3.82 2.86 7.30
N THR A 30 -4.79 3.24 6.45
CA THR A 30 -5.31 2.38 5.38
C THR A 30 -4.23 2.06 4.35
N LEU A 31 -3.45 3.05 3.90
CA LEU A 31 -2.36 2.85 2.93
C LEU A 31 -1.27 1.94 3.51
N ILE A 32 -0.88 2.16 4.78
CA ILE A 32 0.06 1.28 5.48
C ILE A 32 -0.48 -0.15 5.54
N GLY A 33 -1.76 -0.34 5.86
CA GLY A 33 -2.38 -1.66 5.90
C GLY A 33 -2.38 -2.39 4.55
N LEU A 34 -2.53 -1.67 3.43
CA LEU A 34 -2.42 -2.24 2.08
C LEU A 34 -0.98 -2.64 1.74
N VAL A 35 0.02 -1.79 2.05
CA VAL A 35 1.44 -2.11 1.82
C VAL A 35 1.89 -3.30 2.67
N SER A 36 1.42 -3.39 3.92
CA SER A 36 1.65 -4.53 4.81
C SER A 36 0.79 -5.76 4.47
N ARG A 37 -0.06 -5.68 3.45
CA ARG A 37 -0.99 -6.73 3.00
C ARG A 37 -1.92 -7.27 4.11
N PHE A 38 -2.34 -6.41 5.03
CA PHE A 38 -3.45 -6.72 5.93
C PHE A 38 -4.80 -6.74 5.20
N PHE A 39 -4.88 -6.01 4.08
CA PHE A 39 -6.01 -6.04 3.15
C PHE A 39 -5.49 -5.98 1.71
N ASP A 40 -6.35 -6.34 0.77
CA ASP A 40 -6.08 -6.33 -0.66
C ASP A 40 -6.79 -5.12 -1.32
N PRO A 41 -6.14 -4.39 -2.27
CA PRO A 41 -6.77 -3.24 -2.92
C PRO A 41 -7.86 -3.66 -3.92
N ASP A 42 -9.05 -3.05 -3.89
CA ASP A 42 -10.12 -3.43 -4.83
C ASP A 42 -9.71 -3.30 -6.31
N HIS A 43 -8.86 -2.31 -6.62
CA HIS A 43 -8.29 -2.08 -7.95
C HIS A 43 -6.79 -1.71 -7.89
N GLY A 44 -6.06 -1.97 -8.98
CA GLY A 44 -4.62 -1.70 -9.09
C GLY A 44 -3.74 -2.80 -8.52
N ALA A 45 -2.47 -2.47 -8.24
CA ALA A 45 -1.49 -3.42 -7.71
C ALA A 45 -0.48 -2.73 -6.79
N ILE A 46 0.03 -3.49 -5.84
CA ILE A 46 1.18 -3.11 -5.02
C ILE A 46 2.32 -4.04 -5.41
N LEU A 47 3.46 -3.44 -5.75
CA LEU A 47 4.63 -4.15 -6.25
C LEU A 47 5.79 -3.95 -5.29
N ILE A 48 6.47 -5.05 -4.94
CA ILE A 48 7.77 -5.04 -4.29
C ILE A 48 8.73 -5.73 -5.26
N ASP A 49 9.82 -5.06 -5.61
CA ASP A 49 10.79 -5.54 -6.63
C ASP A 49 10.14 -5.93 -7.97
N GLY A 50 9.09 -5.21 -8.36
CA GLY A 50 8.32 -5.46 -9.58
C GLY A 50 7.40 -6.69 -9.51
N GLN A 51 7.33 -7.38 -8.36
CA GLN A 51 6.43 -8.50 -8.16
C GLN A 51 5.16 -8.05 -7.44
N ASN A 52 4.00 -8.44 -7.97
CA ASN A 52 2.73 -8.17 -7.28
C ASN A 52 2.68 -8.98 -5.99
N ILE A 53 2.58 -8.29 -4.86
CA ILE A 53 2.63 -8.90 -3.54
C ILE A 53 1.50 -9.91 -3.29
N ARG A 54 0.40 -9.85 -4.07
CA ARG A 54 -0.69 -10.82 -4.01
C ARG A 54 -0.28 -12.26 -4.33
N HIS A 55 0.69 -12.41 -5.22
CA HIS A 55 1.12 -13.73 -5.69
C HIS A 55 2.21 -14.33 -4.79
N VAL A 56 2.71 -13.57 -3.82
CA VAL A 56 3.70 -14.04 -2.86
C VAL A 56 2.99 -14.80 -1.74
N ASN A 57 3.50 -15.97 -1.36
CA ASN A 57 2.94 -16.70 -0.22
C ASN A 57 3.39 -16.02 1.09
N LEU A 58 2.44 -15.75 1.98
CA LEU A 58 2.73 -15.11 3.28
C LEU A 58 3.34 -16.09 4.29
N ARG A 59 3.32 -17.38 3.98
CA ARG A 59 4.00 -18.43 4.73
C ARG A 59 5.00 -19.10 3.82
N SER A 60 6.26 -19.05 4.23
CA SER A 60 7.32 -19.92 3.71
C SER A 60 7.19 -21.31 4.30
#